data_AF-B4S7X6-F1
#
_entry.id   AF-B4S7X6-F1
#
_cell.length_a   1.000
_cell.length_b   1.000
_cell.length_c   1.000
_cell.angle_alpha   90.00
_cell.angle_beta   90.00
_cell.angle_gamma   90.00
#
_symmetry.space_group_name_H-M   'P 1'
#
loop_
_entity.id
_entity.type
_entity.pdbx_description
1 polymer ?
#
loop_
_entity_poly.entity_id
_entity_poly.type
_entity_poly.pdbx_seq_one_letter_code
_entity_poly.pdbx_strand_id
1 'polypeptide(L)'
;MPFVPEEKPRLSATELSPRIEKFGIDRSRYPVVVVGIRGYYKNSMGAPGVNDRGIYDDAIFVQSAQTMLSYNGNTNPTRYRIGYGTTSEKGMASLDPGAWFVHKFDLHRGKYLALCQRAGDVTVTRDGNPPYKDTGSFGINIHRGGYNQTSSEGCPIRIT
;
A
#
# COMPACT_ATOMS: atom_id res chain seq x y z
N MET A 1 21.04 -6.35 3.94
CA MET A 1 19.94 -7.07 3.27
C MET A 1 19.46 -6.21 2.11
N PRO A 2 19.07 -6.80 0.97
CA PRO A 2 18.50 -6.03 -0.13
C PRO A 2 17.20 -5.36 0.31
N PHE A 3 16.98 -4.10 -0.08
CA PHE A 3 15.75 -3.38 0.23
C PHE A 3 14.59 -3.82 -0.66
N VAL A 4 14.90 -4.32 -1.86
CA VAL A 4 13.97 -4.80 -2.87
C VAL A 4 14.20 -6.29 -3.09
N PRO A 5 13.15 -7.14 -3.14
CA PRO A 5 13.29 -8.54 -3.51
C PRO A 5 13.91 -8.71 -4.90
N GLU A 6 14.72 -9.75 -5.09
CA GLU A 6 15.34 -10.05 -6.40
C GLU A 6 14.31 -10.49 -7.45
N GLU A 7 13.23 -11.14 -7.01
CA GLU A 7 12.17 -11.61 -7.89
C GLU A 7 10.87 -10.83 -7.69
N LYS A 8 10.14 -10.59 -8.78
CA LYS A 8 8.77 -10.06 -8.73
C LYS A 8 7.81 -11.01 -8.01
N PRO A 9 6.71 -10.51 -7.44
CA PRO A 9 5.72 -11.38 -6.80
C PRO A 9 5.11 -12.35 -7.80
N ARG A 10 4.96 -13.62 -7.39
CA ARG A 10 4.40 -14.71 -8.19
C ARG A 10 3.18 -15.28 -7.48
N LEU A 11 2.07 -14.54 -7.54
CA LEU A 11 0.76 -15.04 -7.14
C LEU A 11 -0.06 -15.27 -8.40
N SER A 12 -0.74 -16.41 -8.53
CA SER A 12 -1.57 -16.67 -9.70
C SER A 12 -2.89 -15.88 -9.66
N ALA A 13 -3.51 -15.68 -10.83
CA ALA A 13 -4.83 -15.05 -10.90
C ALA A 13 -5.88 -15.86 -10.14
N THR A 14 -5.79 -17.20 -10.19
CA THR A 14 -6.66 -18.11 -9.45
C THR A 14 -6.56 -17.92 -7.94
N GLU A 15 -5.38 -17.58 -7.41
CA GLU A 15 -5.19 -17.31 -5.98
C GLU A 15 -5.57 -15.88 -5.59
N LEU A 16 -5.40 -14.91 -6.49
CA LEU A 16 -5.69 -13.50 -6.23
C LEU A 16 -7.20 -13.19 -6.35
N SER A 17 -7.90 -13.76 -7.33
CA SER A 17 -9.30 -13.42 -7.62
C SER A 17 -10.25 -13.62 -6.41
N PRO A 18 -10.21 -14.75 -5.67
CA PRO A 18 -11.07 -14.92 -4.49
C PRO A 18 -10.81 -13.86 -3.40
N ARG A 19 -9.58 -13.34 -3.32
CA ARG A 19 -9.21 -12.28 -2.36
C ARG A 19 -9.78 -10.92 -2.77
N ILE A 20 -10.06 -10.71 -4.05
CA ILE A 20 -10.66 -9.48 -4.59
C ILE A 20 -12.19 -9.59 -4.53
N GLU A 21 -12.75 -10.75 -4.88
CA GLU A 21 -14.20 -11.00 -4.94
C GLU A 21 -14.91 -10.71 -3.61
N LYS A 22 -14.27 -11.01 -2.47
CA LYS A 22 -14.80 -10.71 -1.13
C LYS A 22 -15.14 -9.23 -0.90
N PHE A 23 -14.61 -8.32 -1.71
CA PHE A 23 -14.88 -6.88 -1.61
C PHE A 23 -16.06 -6.42 -2.48
N GLY A 24 -16.67 -7.31 -3.28
CA GLY A 24 -17.86 -6.97 -4.08
C GLY A 24 -17.63 -5.83 -5.09
N ILE A 25 -16.40 -5.70 -5.62
CA ILE A 25 -16.04 -4.62 -6.54
C ILE A 25 -16.79 -4.82 -7.87
N ASP A 26 -17.64 -3.87 -8.23
CA ASP A 26 -18.28 -3.81 -9.54
C ASP A 26 -17.24 -3.57 -10.63
N ARG A 27 -16.85 -4.64 -11.32
CA ARG A 27 -15.84 -4.60 -12.39
C ARG A 27 -16.31 -3.90 -13.66
N SER A 28 -17.61 -3.66 -13.83
CA SER A 28 -18.11 -2.84 -14.94
C SER A 28 -17.80 -1.36 -14.74
N ARG A 29 -17.82 -0.91 -13.48
CA ARG A 29 -17.46 0.47 -13.09
C ARG A 29 -15.97 0.63 -12.79
N TYR A 30 -15.35 -0.41 -12.22
CA TYR A 30 -13.94 -0.44 -11.85
C TYR A 30 -13.21 -1.57 -12.59
N PRO A 31 -12.95 -1.41 -13.89
CA PRO A 31 -12.38 -2.48 -14.73
C PRO A 31 -10.96 -2.86 -14.35
N VAL A 32 -10.22 -1.96 -13.67
CA VAL A 32 -8.87 -2.17 -13.17
C VAL A 32 -8.85 -2.01 -11.66
N VAL A 33 -8.20 -2.95 -10.97
CA VAL A 33 -8.01 -2.93 -9.52
C VAL A 33 -6.52 -3.02 -9.21
N VAL A 34 -6.05 -2.17 -8.29
CA VAL A 34 -4.70 -2.25 -7.73
C VAL A 34 -4.80 -2.89 -6.35
N VAL A 35 -4.04 -3.96 -6.13
CA VAL A 35 -4.06 -4.74 -4.90
C VAL A 35 -2.70 -4.68 -4.22
N GLY A 36 -2.68 -4.24 -2.96
CA GLY A 36 -1.52 -4.37 -2.09
C GLY A 36 -1.66 -5.59 -1.16
N ILE A 37 -0.66 -6.46 -1.15
CA ILE A 37 -0.53 -7.57 -0.19
C ILE A 37 0.61 -7.26 0.75
N ARG A 38 0.24 -6.92 2.00
CA ARG A 38 1.17 -6.65 3.09
C ARG A 38 1.86 -7.93 3.57
N GLY A 39 3.17 -7.88 3.81
CA GLY A 39 4.02 -8.97 4.28
C GLY A 39 4.12 -10.14 3.31
N TYR A 40 4.09 -9.89 2.00
CA TYR A 40 4.17 -10.95 0.97
C TYR A 40 5.48 -11.75 1.06
N TYR A 41 6.59 -11.07 1.37
CA TYR A 41 7.93 -11.65 1.52
C TYR A 41 8.37 -11.79 2.98
N LYS A 42 7.47 -11.73 3.98
CA LYS A 42 7.83 -11.70 5.42
C LYS A 42 8.64 -12.92 5.93
N ASN A 43 8.69 -14.00 5.16
CA ASN A 43 9.45 -15.20 5.50
C ASN A 43 10.78 -15.30 4.73
N SER A 44 11.00 -14.43 3.73
CA SER A 44 12.16 -14.42 2.84
C SER A 44 12.92 -13.09 2.86
N MET A 45 12.36 -12.05 3.48
CA MET A 45 12.97 -10.73 3.67
C MET A 45 12.71 -10.22 5.08
N GLY A 46 13.66 -9.45 5.60
CA GLY A 46 13.56 -8.90 6.96
C GLY A 46 13.70 -9.99 8.03
N ALA A 47 13.02 -9.79 9.16
CA ALA A 47 12.96 -10.76 10.24
C ALA A 47 11.89 -11.83 9.94
N PRO A 48 12.20 -13.13 10.06
CA PRO A 48 11.26 -14.19 9.74
C PRO A 48 9.92 -14.06 10.47
N GLY A 49 8.83 -14.01 9.70
CA GLY A 49 7.47 -13.91 10.22
C GLY A 49 7.03 -12.50 10.62
N VAL A 50 7.90 -11.49 10.46
CA VAL A 50 7.63 -10.09 10.80
C VAL A 50 7.30 -9.30 9.53
N ASN A 51 6.28 -8.45 9.61
CA ASN A 51 6.01 -7.46 8.57
C ASN A 51 6.81 -6.20 8.90
N ASP A 52 8.02 -6.13 8.36
CA ASP A 52 8.97 -5.06 8.66
C ASP A 52 8.56 -3.74 7.98
N ARG A 53 9.06 -2.62 8.51
CA ARG A 53 8.93 -1.30 7.86
C ARG A 53 10.25 -0.89 7.28
N GLY A 54 10.20 -0.10 6.21
CA GLY A 54 11.42 0.43 5.60
C GLY A 54 12.00 -0.43 4.46
N ILE A 55 11.40 -1.60 4.19
CA ILE A 55 11.78 -2.52 3.11
C ILE A 55 10.60 -2.75 2.15
N TYR A 56 10.86 -3.35 0.99
CA TYR A 56 9.83 -3.71 0.00
C TYR A 56 9.41 -5.19 0.14
N ASP A 57 8.99 -5.59 1.35
CA ASP A 57 8.51 -6.95 1.66
C ASP A 57 7.03 -7.18 1.31
N ASP A 58 6.39 -6.19 0.67
CA ASP A 58 5.02 -6.27 0.20
C ASP A 58 4.96 -6.54 -1.32
N ALA A 59 3.77 -6.87 -1.81
CA ALA A 59 3.54 -7.13 -3.23
C ALA A 59 2.37 -6.31 -3.77
N ILE A 60 2.54 -5.74 -4.95
CA ILE A 60 1.50 -4.98 -5.65
C ILE A 60 1.09 -5.72 -6.91
N PHE A 61 -0.21 -5.83 -7.11
CA PHE A 61 -0.80 -6.42 -8.30
C PHE A 61 -1.72 -5.41 -8.97
N VAL A 62 -1.70 -5.38 -10.30
CA VAL A 62 -2.68 -4.64 -11.11
C VAL A 62 -3.47 -5.68 -11.90
N GLN A 63 -4.77 -5.78 -11.64
CA GLN A 63 -5.62 -6.80 -12.25
C GLN A 63 -6.75 -6.17 -13.05
N SER A 64 -6.92 -6.65 -14.28
CA SER A 64 -8.07 -6.42 -15.16
C SER A 64 -8.64 -7.76 -15.63
N ALA A 65 -9.68 -7.75 -16.47
CA ALA A 65 -10.20 -8.98 -17.08
C ALA A 65 -9.18 -9.65 -18.03
N GLN A 66 -8.25 -8.88 -18.60
CA GLN A 66 -7.33 -9.35 -19.63
C GLN A 66 -5.91 -9.60 -19.11
N THR A 67 -5.53 -8.97 -18.00
CA THR A 67 -4.16 -9.04 -17.50
C THR A 67 -4.07 -8.93 -16.00
N MET A 68 -3.01 -9.54 -15.47
CA MET A 68 -2.54 -9.35 -14.10
C MET A 68 -1.04 -9.08 -14.15
N LEU A 69 -0.63 -7.92 -13.64
CA LEU A 69 0.76 -7.51 -13.53
C LEU A 69 1.16 -7.53 -12.05
N SER A 70 2.41 -7.89 -11.77
CA SER A 70 2.97 -7.86 -10.42
C SER A 70 4.21 -6.98 -10.33
N TYR A 71 4.36 -6.36 -9.17
CA TYR A 71 5.45 -5.47 -8.85
C TYR A 71 5.89 -5.64 -7.41
N ASN A 72 7.20 -5.57 -7.16
CA ASN A 72 7.70 -5.41 -5.81
C ASN A 72 7.22 -4.07 -5.26
N GLY A 73 6.83 -4.05 -4.00
CA GLY A 73 6.29 -2.85 -3.43
C GLY A 73 6.31 -2.79 -1.92
N ASN A 74 5.82 -1.67 -1.42
CA ASN A 74 5.70 -1.40 0.00
C ASN A 74 4.36 -0.70 0.23
N THR A 75 3.60 -1.20 1.18
CA THR A 75 2.27 -0.77 1.63
C THR A 75 2.30 -0.27 3.07
N ASN A 76 3.47 -0.27 3.71
CA ASN A 76 3.69 0.21 5.07
C ASN A 76 4.32 1.62 5.06
N PRO A 77 4.15 2.45 6.11
CA PRO A 77 4.98 3.62 6.26
C PRO A 77 6.44 3.22 6.46
N THR A 78 7.39 4.07 6.07
CA THR A 78 8.82 3.73 6.15
C THR A 78 9.32 3.54 7.58
N ARG A 79 8.77 4.31 8.52
CA ARG A 79 9.25 4.38 9.91
C ARG A 79 8.13 4.08 10.88
N TYR A 80 8.52 3.85 12.12
CA TYR A 80 7.63 3.88 13.27
C TYR A 80 7.70 5.27 13.92
N ARG A 81 6.55 5.85 14.25
CA ARG A 81 6.45 7.09 15.05
C ARG A 81 5.19 7.02 15.88
N ILE A 82 5.35 6.69 17.16
CA ILE A 82 4.25 6.73 18.13
C ILE A 82 3.79 8.18 18.25
N GLY A 83 2.48 8.37 18.20
CA GLY A 83 1.84 9.67 18.36
C GLY A 83 0.42 9.54 18.88
N TYR A 84 -0.30 10.65 18.94
CA TYR A 84 -1.69 10.70 19.40
C TYR A 84 -2.47 11.79 18.66
N GLY A 85 -3.80 11.66 18.63
CA GLY A 85 -4.68 12.61 17.96
C GLY A 85 -4.46 12.68 16.44
N THR A 86 -4.88 13.80 15.84
CA THR A 86 -4.92 13.99 14.37
C THR A 86 -4.05 15.16 13.88
N THR A 87 -3.35 15.84 14.80
CA THR A 87 -2.57 17.05 14.55
C THR A 87 -1.12 16.74 14.13
N SER A 88 -0.14 17.59 14.43
CA SER A 88 1.28 17.34 14.16
C SER A 88 1.82 16.14 14.96
N GLU A 89 1.26 15.89 16.14
CA GLU A 89 1.65 14.82 17.07
C GLU A 89 1.12 13.45 16.66
N LYS A 90 0.43 13.34 15.52
CA LYS A 90 -0.17 12.09 15.07
C LYS A 90 0.88 11.03 14.72
N GLY A 91 0.50 9.80 14.98
CA GLY A 91 1.30 8.63 14.64
C GLY A 91 1.36 8.37 13.14
N MET A 92 2.30 7.53 12.72
CA MET A 92 2.38 7.07 11.32
C MET A 92 1.10 6.36 10.92
N ALA A 93 0.55 6.74 9.77
CA ALA A 93 -0.65 6.11 9.22
C ALA A 93 -0.31 4.79 8.52
N SER A 94 -0.89 3.69 9.01
CA SER A 94 -0.96 2.42 8.29
C SER A 94 -2.35 2.22 7.69
N LEU A 95 -2.49 2.20 6.36
CA LEU A 95 -3.78 1.98 5.68
C LEU A 95 -4.39 0.65 6.13
N ASP A 96 -5.66 0.69 6.52
CA ASP A 96 -6.38 -0.53 6.90
C ASP A 96 -6.72 -1.36 5.64
N PRO A 97 -6.70 -2.70 5.75
CA PRO A 97 -7.16 -3.57 4.67
C PRO A 97 -8.60 -3.25 4.27
N GLY A 98 -8.84 -3.06 2.97
CA GLY A 98 -10.16 -2.68 2.46
C GLY A 98 -10.12 -2.39 0.96
N ALA A 99 -11.31 -2.22 0.37
CA ALA A 99 -11.45 -1.68 -0.97
C ALA A 99 -11.67 -0.17 -0.89
N TRP A 100 -10.73 0.60 -1.42
CA TRP A 100 -10.72 2.06 -1.36
C TRP A 100 -10.91 2.65 -2.76
N PHE A 101 -12.04 3.29 -3.01
CA PHE A 101 -12.41 3.88 -4.33
C PHE A 101 -12.04 5.37 -4.43
N VAL A 102 -11.06 5.79 -3.64
CA VAL A 102 -10.75 7.21 -3.42
C VAL A 102 -9.60 7.71 -4.29
N HIS A 103 -8.97 6.83 -5.08
CA HIS A 103 -7.79 7.14 -5.86
C HIS A 103 -8.12 7.62 -7.27
N LYS A 104 -7.42 8.65 -7.74
CA LYS A 104 -7.49 9.16 -9.11
C LYS A 104 -6.09 9.42 -9.64
N PHE A 105 -5.91 9.36 -10.96
CA PHE A 105 -4.68 9.84 -11.58
C PHE A 105 -4.51 11.33 -11.31
N ASP A 106 -3.39 11.70 -10.70
CA ASP A 106 -3.01 13.09 -10.44
C ASP A 106 -1.50 13.20 -10.23
N LEU A 107 -0.96 14.41 -10.27
CA LEU A 107 0.47 14.66 -10.06
C LEU A 107 0.87 14.51 -8.59
N HIS A 108 1.75 13.55 -8.30
CA HIS A 108 2.39 13.43 -7.00
C HIS A 108 3.35 14.60 -6.79
N ARG A 109 3.04 15.47 -5.82
CA ARG A 109 3.81 16.68 -5.50
C ARG A 109 4.02 17.60 -6.72
N GLY A 110 3.10 17.58 -7.69
CA GLY A 110 3.21 18.37 -8.92
C GLY A 110 4.28 17.90 -9.92
N LYS A 111 4.88 16.71 -9.74
CA LYS A 111 6.06 16.28 -10.52
C LYS A 111 5.81 15.17 -11.53
N TYR A 112 5.01 14.16 -11.17
CA TYR A 112 4.78 12.99 -12.03
C TYR A 112 3.45 12.33 -11.69
N LEU A 113 2.86 11.64 -12.67
CA LEU A 113 1.56 11.00 -12.52
C LEU A 113 1.62 9.83 -11.52
N ALA A 114 0.62 9.75 -10.65
CA ALA A 114 0.45 8.71 -9.64
C ALA A 114 -1.05 8.50 -9.38
N LEU A 115 -1.43 7.39 -8.71
CA LEU A 115 -2.80 7.27 -8.20
C LEU A 115 -2.86 7.96 -6.84
N CYS A 116 -3.42 9.15 -6.79
CA CYS A 116 -3.47 9.94 -5.57
C CYS A 116 -4.83 9.83 -4.87
N GLN A 117 -4.84 9.85 -3.54
CA GLN A 117 -6.08 9.95 -2.76
C GLN A 117 -6.74 11.31 -3.03
N ARG A 118 -7.87 11.30 -3.75
CA ARG A 118 -8.54 12.51 -4.25
C ARG A 118 -10.06 12.49 -4.17
N ALA A 119 -10.66 11.33 -4.00
CA ALA A 119 -12.11 11.15 -4.11
C ALA A 119 -12.78 10.71 -2.80
N GLY A 120 -12.06 10.80 -1.68
CA GLY A 120 -12.64 10.54 -0.36
C GLY A 120 -11.60 10.15 0.68
N ASP A 121 -12.13 9.80 1.84
CA ASP A 121 -11.35 9.43 3.02
C ASP A 121 -11.02 7.94 3.04
N VAL A 122 -9.93 7.62 3.74
CA VAL A 122 -9.57 6.24 4.07
C VAL A 122 -9.43 6.10 5.57
N THR A 123 -9.57 4.87 6.08
CA THR A 123 -9.28 4.55 7.47
C THR A 123 -7.88 3.99 7.59
N VAL A 124 -7.15 4.47 8.59
CA VAL A 124 -5.79 4.04 8.92
C VAL A 124 -5.73 3.63 10.39
N THR A 125 -4.85 2.70 10.70
CA THR A 125 -4.35 2.47 12.06
C THR A 125 -3.09 3.30 12.24
N ARG A 126 -3.10 4.22 13.20
CA ARG A 126 -1.94 5.02 13.55
C ARG A 126 -1.07 4.34 14.58
N ASP A 127 0.24 4.55 14.45
CA ASP A 127 1.20 4.26 15.51
C ASP A 127 0.83 5.06 16.77
N GLY A 128 0.39 4.36 17.80
CA GLY A 128 0.03 4.94 19.09
C GLY A 128 0.34 3.96 20.21
N ASN A 129 0.12 4.39 21.44
CA ASN A 129 0.19 3.52 22.60
C ASN A 129 -1.07 3.73 23.46
N PRO A 130 -2.17 2.98 23.23
CA PRO A 130 -2.34 1.94 22.21
C PRO A 130 -2.47 2.49 20.77
N PRO A 131 -2.29 1.66 19.72
CA PRO A 131 -2.63 2.04 18.36
C PRO A 131 -4.10 2.48 18.25
N TYR A 132 -4.38 3.47 17.41
CA TYR A 132 -5.73 4.07 17.29
C TYR A 132 -6.13 4.27 15.83
N LYS A 133 -7.44 4.31 15.58
CA LYS A 133 -8.01 4.53 14.25
C LYS A 133 -8.08 6.01 13.93
N ASP A 134 -7.89 6.34 12.66
CA ASP A 134 -8.14 7.67 12.12
C ASP A 134 -8.72 7.55 10.71
N THR A 135 -9.69 8.40 10.35
CA THR A 135 -10.33 8.42 9.04
C THR A 135 -10.26 9.81 8.45
N GLY A 136 -9.77 9.92 7.22
CA GLY A 136 -9.57 11.20 6.57
C GLY A 136 -8.73 11.13 5.29
N SER A 137 -8.37 12.31 4.81
CA SER A 137 -7.45 12.47 3.68
C SER A 137 -6.02 12.62 4.18
N PHE A 138 -5.19 11.60 3.94
CA PHE A 138 -3.81 11.55 4.46
C PHE A 138 -2.75 11.52 3.34
N GLY A 139 -3.16 11.60 2.08
CA GLY A 139 -2.25 11.51 0.94
C GLY A 139 -1.67 10.10 0.76
N ILE A 140 -2.48 9.07 1.02
CA ILE A 140 -2.18 7.64 0.81
C ILE A 140 -2.14 7.36 -0.72
N ASN A 141 -1.08 7.80 -1.40
CA ASN A 141 -0.96 7.76 -2.86
C ASN A 141 -0.21 6.50 -3.35
N ILE A 142 -0.51 5.96 -4.51
CA ILE A 142 0.25 4.87 -5.14
C ILE A 142 1.20 5.47 -6.17
N HIS A 143 2.52 5.38 -5.93
CA HIS A 143 3.51 6.10 -6.71
C HIS A 143 4.83 5.32 -6.84
N ARG A 144 5.74 5.77 -7.71
CA ARG A 144 7.04 5.11 -7.89
C ARG A 144 7.87 5.10 -6.59
N GLY A 145 8.49 3.95 -6.31
CA GLY A 145 9.43 3.76 -5.22
C GLY A 145 10.81 4.35 -5.51
N GLY A 146 11.68 4.34 -4.50
CA GLY A 146 13.11 4.58 -4.66
C GLY A 146 13.89 3.26 -4.51
N TYR A 147 15.06 3.17 -5.13
CA TYR A 147 15.88 1.94 -5.17
C TYR A 147 16.47 1.53 -3.81
N ASN A 148 16.87 2.50 -2.99
CA ASN A 148 17.64 2.24 -1.76
C ASN A 148 16.86 2.44 -0.46
N GLN A 149 15.60 2.88 -0.56
CA GLN A 149 14.75 3.13 0.60
C GLN A 149 13.28 3.24 0.20
N THR A 150 12.40 2.81 1.11
CA THR A 150 11.04 3.37 1.13
C THR A 150 11.18 4.79 1.74
N SER A 151 10.54 5.80 1.16
CA SER A 151 10.69 7.22 1.56
C SER A 151 9.35 7.90 1.76
N SER A 152 8.52 7.29 2.62
CA SER A 152 7.16 7.74 2.85
C SER A 152 6.79 7.92 4.32
N GLU A 153 6.08 9.01 4.59
CA GLU A 153 5.53 9.36 5.90
C GLU A 153 4.07 8.89 6.14
N GLY A 154 3.45 8.23 5.16
CA GLY A 154 2.18 7.49 5.30
C GLY A 154 2.25 6.17 4.54
N CYS A 155 1.13 5.53 4.24
CA CYS A 155 1.02 4.32 3.38
C CYS A 155 0.83 4.63 1.88
N PRO A 156 1.84 5.05 1.13
CA PRO A 156 1.80 4.94 -0.30
C PRO A 156 2.15 3.51 -0.65
N ILE A 157 1.37 2.96 -1.56
CA ILE A 157 1.83 1.82 -2.31
C ILE A 157 2.99 2.30 -3.18
N ARG A 158 4.19 1.77 -2.93
CA ARG A 158 5.35 2.02 -3.79
C ARG A 158 5.56 0.87 -4.74
N ILE A 159 5.85 1.20 -5.99
CA ILE A 159 6.16 0.26 -7.06
C ILE A 159 7.59 0.54 -7.51
N THR A 160 8.48 -0.44 -7.40
CA THR A 160 9.86 -0.37 -7.91
C THR A 160 9.99 -0.95 -9.30
#